data_AF-A0A0D1DUM1-F1
#
_entry.id   AF-A0A0D1DUM1-F1
#
_cell.length_a   1.000
_cell.length_b   1.000
_cell.length_c   1.000
_cell.angle_alpha   90.00
_cell.angle_beta   90.00
_cell.angle_gamma   90.00
#
_symmetry.space_group_name_H-M   'P 1'
#
loop_
_entity.id
_entity.type
_entity.pdbx_description
1 polymer ?
#
loop_
_entity_poly.entity_id
_entity_poly.type
_entity_poly.pdbx_seq_one_letter_code
_entity_poly.pdbx_strand_id
1 'polypeptide(L)'
;MRVTLLTARWSHRRLTWLILLGVLLSHLVLTLASITPAVYETDEYIRLQPELSIHTSKLTTRTILAYITPWNPHGMSMVDQFAEKLDLVSPVWYTVLVSRDSVSSGRDNATYVLSGGPPSKKEESWLKDKQKPGSRLKFVPRFYLDGWEQKDYADLLSNQENWQRLAQVVTGEVQKRGYDGVVFESAATHLLFEPISTLGSSLKKLSPDKSLIVVLPPLRTRYSMGTKLDRMQESQNRMIVQSIPQLAEVVDYFSIMTYDMSGAGGRSSAMEGKDFPNDSPLRNAKKGSLREAGPNTSAKWIAENVDMIVEATRAASHVKAQKRRKQRQADAKAEDEAIMREAHVEDDEMQRFKDPSNPLRYDDFAADEVLDEASVESDAAASERVPKQQETVEAETQSDPLLLIRGKLLMGMPMYGYRYPLFWIDKSTGQGIGVAPPSNPDEAKELFSRTSSSSLLPLLRGPAEAVTIDAIITILTDHDGVILDAKDTGEGWFDYVETVTRESAKGKGAHGVRPGDQIYWRLYLPLPTTTKTRLEALQGGNDEVRAGVSLWELGQANALLLHAF
;
A
#
# COMPACT_ATOMS: atom_id res chain seq x y z
N MET A 1 23.86 -66.86 43.52
CA MET A 1 22.52 -66.54 42.97
C MET A 1 22.66 -65.32 42.07
N ARG A 2 22.12 -65.40 40.84
CA ARG A 2 22.18 -64.36 39.81
C ARG A 2 21.41 -63.11 40.26
N VAL A 3 22.05 -61.94 40.20
CA VAL A 3 21.37 -60.65 40.28
C VAL A 3 21.07 -60.21 38.85
N THR A 4 19.78 -60.21 38.51
CA THR A 4 19.23 -59.82 37.21
C THR A 4 19.26 -58.30 37.08
N LEU A 5 20.13 -57.76 36.23
CA LEU A 5 20.06 -56.38 35.76
C LEU A 5 18.83 -56.22 34.86
N LEU A 6 17.77 -55.61 35.38
CA LEU A 6 16.68 -55.09 34.55
C LEU A 6 17.19 -53.88 33.76
N THR A 7 17.64 -54.10 32.53
CA THR A 7 17.82 -53.03 31.56
C THR A 7 16.44 -52.53 31.14
N ALA A 8 16.07 -51.33 31.59
CA ALA A 8 14.87 -50.65 31.10
C ALA A 8 15.07 -50.28 29.62
N ARG A 9 14.63 -51.17 28.71
CA ARG A 9 14.50 -50.85 27.29
C ARG A 9 13.42 -49.78 27.13
N TRP A 10 13.83 -48.52 27.12
CA TRP A 10 13.01 -47.41 26.64
C TRP A 10 12.68 -47.68 25.17
N SER A 11 11.41 -47.96 24.86
CA SER A 11 11.01 -48.17 23.47
C SER A 11 11.09 -46.83 22.73
N HIS A 12 11.63 -46.84 21.50
CA HIS A 12 11.70 -45.65 20.64
C HIS A 12 10.36 -44.92 20.51
N ARG A 13 9.24 -45.64 20.61
CA ARG A 13 7.89 -45.08 20.64
C ARG A 13 7.65 -44.16 21.85
N ARG A 14 8.07 -44.53 23.06
CA ARG A 14 7.88 -43.68 24.25
C ARG A 14 8.73 -42.41 24.20
N LEU A 15 9.94 -42.51 23.65
CA LEU A 15 10.82 -41.34 23.46
C LEU A 15 10.25 -40.36 22.41
N THR A 16 9.70 -40.87 21.31
CA THR A 16 9.03 -40.04 20.30
C THR A 16 7.76 -39.39 20.82
N TRP A 17 6.97 -40.09 21.64
CA TRP A 17 5.81 -39.50 22.32
C TRP A 17 6.20 -38.41 23.31
N LEU A 18 7.29 -38.57 24.07
CA LEU A 18 7.78 -37.54 24.99
C LEU A 18 8.33 -36.32 24.26
N ILE A 19 9.00 -36.51 23.11
CA ILE A 19 9.47 -35.41 22.25
C ILE A 19 8.27 -34.68 21.64
N LEU A 20 7.28 -35.40 21.11
CA LEU A 20 6.06 -34.80 20.58
C LEU A 20 5.29 -34.04 21.66
N LEU A 21 5.15 -34.61 22.87
CA LEU A 21 4.53 -33.94 24.02
C LEU A 21 5.33 -32.69 24.43
N GLY A 22 6.66 -32.76 24.42
CA GLY A 22 7.54 -31.62 24.70
C GLY A 22 7.43 -30.51 23.65
N VAL A 23 7.35 -30.87 22.37
CA VAL A 23 7.10 -29.93 21.27
C VAL A 23 5.71 -29.30 21.42
N LEU A 24 4.69 -30.10 21.72
CA LEU A 24 3.32 -29.63 21.91
C LEU A 24 3.17 -28.73 23.15
N LEU A 25 3.85 -29.06 24.25
CA LEU A 25 3.94 -28.20 25.43
C LEU A 25 4.74 -26.92 25.15
N SER A 26 5.85 -27.00 24.40
CA SER A 26 6.61 -25.81 24.03
C SER A 26 5.81 -24.89 23.10
N HIS A 27 5.04 -25.46 22.16
CA HIS A 27 4.10 -24.71 21.33
C HIS A 27 2.96 -24.13 22.16
N LEU A 28 2.42 -24.87 23.13
CA LEU A 28 1.40 -24.38 24.05
C LEU A 28 1.92 -23.24 24.94
N VAL A 29 3.15 -23.32 25.43
CA VAL A 29 3.79 -22.27 26.25
C VAL A 29 4.12 -21.04 25.39
N LEU A 30 4.62 -21.21 24.16
CA LEU A 30 4.83 -20.09 23.24
C LEU A 30 3.51 -19.45 22.81
N THR A 31 2.44 -20.22 22.59
CA THR A 31 1.13 -19.66 22.25
C THR A 31 0.51 -18.94 23.46
N LEU A 32 0.64 -19.48 24.67
CA LEU A 32 0.16 -18.82 25.90
C LEU A 32 0.94 -17.53 26.23
N ALA A 33 2.27 -17.51 26.05
CA ALA A 33 3.08 -16.29 26.20
C ALA A 33 2.76 -15.21 25.16
N SER A 34 2.16 -15.61 24.03
CA SER A 34 1.68 -14.70 22.98
C SER A 34 0.28 -14.15 23.24
N ILE A 35 -0.45 -14.61 24.27
CA ILE A 35 -1.84 -14.23 24.56
C ILE A 35 -1.96 -13.29 25.77
N THR A 36 -0.93 -13.20 26.62
CA THR A 36 -0.98 -12.24 27.74
C THR A 36 -0.75 -10.83 27.23
N PRO A 37 -1.71 -9.90 27.39
CA PRO A 37 -1.52 -8.52 26.96
C PRO A 37 -0.39 -7.89 27.78
N ALA A 38 0.46 -7.12 27.11
CA ALA A 38 1.38 -6.22 27.81
C ALA A 38 0.56 -5.04 28.34
N VAL A 39 0.96 -4.53 29.51
CA VAL A 39 0.35 -3.34 30.10
C VAL A 39 1.48 -2.37 30.45
N TYR A 40 1.31 -1.11 30.05
CA TYR A 40 2.25 -0.04 30.29
C TYR A 40 1.59 1.04 31.14
N GLU A 41 2.35 1.58 32.08
CA GLU A 41 1.93 2.76 32.82
C GLU A 41 1.99 3.99 31.90
N THR A 42 1.02 4.91 32.02
CA THR A 42 0.95 6.12 31.19
C THR A 42 2.18 7.00 31.37
N ASP A 43 2.65 7.11 32.61
CA ASP A 43 3.88 7.79 33.00
C ASP A 43 5.12 7.29 32.23
N GLU A 44 5.24 5.98 32.03
CA GLU A 44 6.37 5.41 31.28
C GLU A 44 6.32 5.86 29.82
N TYR A 45 5.14 5.77 29.21
CA TYR A 45 4.93 6.21 27.83
C TYR A 45 5.24 7.70 27.62
N ILE A 46 4.85 8.56 28.58
CA ILE A 46 5.11 10.00 28.55
C ILE A 46 6.61 10.28 28.70
N ARG A 47 7.29 9.59 29.64
CA ARG A 47 8.72 9.80 29.92
C ARG A 47 9.65 9.36 28.79
N LEU A 48 9.25 8.42 27.93
CA LEU A 48 10.06 7.99 26.79
C LEU A 48 10.23 9.08 25.71
N GLN A 49 9.34 10.08 25.65
CA GLN A 49 9.33 11.09 24.59
C GLN A 49 10.62 11.91 24.51
N PRO A 50 11.12 12.53 25.61
CA PRO A 50 12.30 13.37 25.55
C PRO A 50 13.57 12.55 25.29
N GLU A 51 13.66 11.33 25.82
CA GLU A 51 14.79 10.42 25.58
C GLU A 51 14.91 10.08 24.10
N LEU A 52 13.79 9.83 23.43
CA LEU A 52 13.78 9.46 22.02
C LEU A 52 14.03 10.65 21.07
N SER A 53 13.84 11.88 21.55
CA SER A 53 14.00 13.11 20.75
C SER A 53 15.45 13.38 20.32
N ILE A 54 16.43 12.75 20.96
CA ILE A 54 17.85 12.85 20.60
C ILE A 54 18.19 12.04 19.34
N HIS A 55 17.36 11.07 18.96
CA HIS A 55 17.61 10.17 17.84
C HIS A 55 17.09 10.76 16.53
N THR A 56 17.81 11.73 15.97
CA THR A 56 17.45 12.42 14.72
C THR A 56 18.06 11.79 13.46
N SER A 57 19.05 10.90 13.60
CA SER A 57 19.69 10.21 12.47
C SER A 57 18.79 9.12 11.90
N LYS A 58 18.84 8.91 10.59
CA LYS A 58 18.12 7.82 9.91
C LYS A 58 18.62 6.45 10.36
N LEU A 59 17.73 5.57 10.79
CA LEU A 59 18.08 4.19 11.19
C LEU A 59 17.78 3.16 10.09
N THR A 60 16.89 3.50 9.16
CA THR A 60 16.49 2.64 8.06
C THR A 60 17.19 2.98 6.74
N THR A 61 17.43 1.96 5.91
CA THR A 61 17.89 2.14 4.52
C THR A 61 16.73 2.41 3.55
N ARG A 62 15.49 2.42 4.05
CA ARG A 62 14.26 2.57 3.28
C ARG A 62 13.96 4.02 2.92
N THR A 63 13.23 4.21 1.83
CA THR A 63 12.72 5.53 1.44
C THR A 63 11.61 5.97 2.40
N ILE A 64 11.72 7.19 2.92
CA ILE A 64 10.72 7.81 3.79
C ILE A 64 10.14 9.07 3.13
N LEU A 65 8.82 9.03 2.91
CA LEU A 65 8.01 10.16 2.46
C LEU A 65 7.23 10.73 3.63
N ALA A 66 7.37 12.02 3.94
CA ALA A 66 6.59 12.68 4.99
C ALA A 66 5.60 13.69 4.39
N TYR A 67 4.32 13.57 4.75
CA TYR A 67 3.33 14.59 4.41
C TYR A 67 3.34 15.71 5.45
N ILE A 68 3.19 16.95 4.99
CA ILE A 68 2.95 18.11 5.86
C ILE A 68 1.71 18.85 5.39
N THR A 69 0.85 19.21 6.33
CA THR A 69 -0.45 19.83 6.03
C THR A 69 -0.50 21.30 6.46
N PRO A 70 -1.27 22.15 5.75
CA PRO A 70 -1.30 23.59 6.02
C PRO A 70 -2.03 23.95 7.32
N TRP A 71 -2.94 23.10 7.78
CA TRP A 71 -3.66 23.30 9.05
C TRP A 71 -2.81 22.97 10.28
N ASN A 72 -1.70 22.23 10.10
CA ASN A 72 -0.81 21.83 11.18
C ASN A 72 0.60 22.43 11.00
N PRO A 73 0.86 23.65 11.51
CA PRO A 73 2.16 24.32 11.33
C PRO A 73 3.32 23.58 12.03
N HIS A 74 3.02 22.66 12.95
CA HIS A 74 4.03 21.82 13.60
C HIS A 74 4.81 20.96 12.58
N GLY A 75 4.20 20.59 11.46
CA GLY A 75 4.83 19.76 10.43
C GLY A 75 6.14 20.31 9.88
N MET A 76 6.28 21.64 9.72
CA MET A 76 7.53 22.25 9.28
C MET A 76 8.65 22.10 10.32
N SER A 77 8.32 22.30 11.59
CA SER A 77 9.28 22.18 12.70
C SER A 77 9.79 20.74 12.80
N MET A 78 8.91 19.77 12.57
CA MET A 78 9.26 18.35 12.53
C MET A 78 10.15 18.00 11.33
N VAL A 79 9.91 18.59 10.15
CA VAL A 79 10.82 18.44 9.01
C VAL A 79 12.20 19.00 9.34
N ASP A 80 12.28 20.15 10.02
CA ASP A 80 13.56 20.76 10.41
C ASP A 80 14.32 19.89 11.41
N GLN A 81 13.63 19.36 12.42
CA GLN A 81 14.22 18.53 13.46
C GLN A 81 14.68 17.16 12.95
N PHE A 82 13.90 16.53 12.09
CA PHE A 82 14.14 15.17 11.61
C PHE A 82 14.58 15.11 10.14
N ALA A 83 15.14 16.21 9.64
CA ALA A 83 15.54 16.36 8.24
C ALA A 83 16.44 15.22 7.76
N GLU A 84 17.32 14.68 8.62
CA GLU A 84 18.23 13.57 8.30
C GLU A 84 17.54 12.22 8.10
N LYS A 85 16.36 12.00 8.70
CA LYS A 85 15.57 10.76 8.52
C LYS A 85 14.82 10.73 7.20
N LEU A 86 14.33 11.89 6.76
CA LEU A 86 13.39 12.00 5.65
C LEU A 86 14.11 12.02 4.30
N ASP A 87 13.54 11.41 3.26
CA ASP A 87 14.08 11.52 1.89
C ASP A 87 13.22 12.44 1.03
N LEU A 88 11.90 12.37 1.23
CA LEU A 88 10.89 13.09 0.48
C LEU A 88 9.95 13.80 1.46
N VAL A 89 9.62 15.06 1.17
CA VAL A 89 8.56 15.81 1.87
C VAL A 89 7.49 16.18 0.86
N SER A 90 6.23 15.89 1.19
CA SER A 90 5.07 16.24 0.38
C SER A 90 4.18 17.27 1.08
N PRO A 91 4.34 18.56 0.73
CA PRO A 91 3.40 19.59 1.16
C PRO A 91 2.01 19.38 0.55
N VAL A 92 0.98 19.37 1.40
CA VAL A 92 -0.43 19.16 1.00
C VAL A 92 -1.10 20.51 0.73
N TRP A 93 -0.66 21.18 -0.32
CA TRP A 93 -1.04 22.57 -0.59
C TRP A 93 -1.88 22.79 -1.83
N TYR A 94 -1.95 21.81 -2.74
CA TYR A 94 -2.53 22.00 -4.06
C TYR A 94 -3.72 21.09 -4.33
N THR A 95 -4.74 21.66 -4.96
CA THR A 95 -5.85 20.93 -5.56
C THR A 95 -6.03 21.33 -7.02
N VAL A 96 -6.43 20.39 -7.86
CA VAL A 96 -6.75 20.63 -9.26
C VAL A 96 -8.26 20.52 -9.42
N LEU A 97 -8.88 21.61 -9.86
CA LEU A 97 -10.32 21.72 -10.03
C LEU A 97 -10.67 21.75 -11.52
N VAL A 98 -11.87 21.25 -11.86
CA VAL A 98 -12.45 21.41 -13.19
C VAL A 98 -13.20 22.75 -13.23
N SER A 99 -12.82 23.63 -14.16
CA SER A 99 -13.56 24.87 -14.38
C SER A 99 -14.90 24.55 -15.03
N ARG A 100 -15.98 24.88 -14.31
CA ARG A 100 -17.35 24.68 -14.80
C ARG A 100 -17.79 25.76 -15.79
N ASP A 101 -17.11 26.90 -15.83
CA ASP A 101 -17.41 28.03 -16.73
C ASP A 101 -17.08 27.70 -18.20
N SER A 102 -16.15 26.78 -18.46
CA SER A 102 -15.83 26.35 -19.83
C SER A 102 -16.87 25.39 -20.41
N VAL A 103 -17.59 24.64 -19.57
CA VAL A 103 -18.57 23.62 -19.99
C VAL A 103 -19.84 24.25 -20.57
N SER A 104 -20.18 25.47 -20.16
CA SER A 104 -21.34 26.23 -20.66
C SER A 104 -21.10 26.95 -21.99
N SER A 105 -19.85 26.98 -22.49
CA SER A 105 -19.44 27.80 -23.64
C SER A 105 -19.24 27.01 -24.95
N GLY A 106 -19.82 25.80 -25.07
CA GLY A 106 -19.83 25.01 -26.32
C GLY A 106 -18.44 24.61 -26.82
N ARG A 107 -17.40 24.73 -25.99
CA ARG A 107 -16.06 24.20 -26.26
C ARG A 107 -15.98 22.83 -25.60
N ASP A 108 -15.83 21.78 -26.38
CA ASP A 108 -15.74 20.36 -25.95
C ASP A 108 -14.53 20.02 -25.04
N ASN A 109 -13.84 21.02 -24.50
CA ASN A 109 -12.56 20.87 -23.83
C ASN A 109 -12.63 21.41 -22.39
N ALA A 110 -12.37 20.52 -21.42
CA ALA A 110 -12.29 20.86 -20.01
C ALA A 110 -11.09 21.78 -19.72
N THR A 111 -11.30 22.80 -18.89
CA THR A 111 -10.22 23.65 -18.38
C THR A 111 -9.91 23.27 -16.94
N TYR A 112 -8.64 23.04 -16.62
CA TYR A 112 -8.19 22.72 -15.28
C TYR A 112 -7.59 23.94 -14.59
N VAL A 113 -7.97 24.16 -13.33
CA VAL A 113 -7.51 25.28 -12.52
C VAL A 113 -6.78 24.72 -11.30
N LEU A 114 -5.54 25.17 -11.11
CA LEU A 114 -4.79 24.88 -9.90
C LEU A 114 -5.23 25.84 -8.79
N SER A 115 -5.61 25.28 -7.65
CA SER A 115 -5.96 26.02 -6.44
C SER A 115 -4.97 25.70 -5.31
N GLY A 116 -4.80 26.66 -4.40
CA GLY A 116 -3.90 26.56 -3.26
C GLY A 116 -2.49 27.12 -3.51
N GLY A 117 -1.49 26.50 -2.89
CA GLY A 117 -0.11 26.98 -2.82
C GLY A 117 0.40 27.12 -1.38
N PRO A 118 1.66 27.57 -1.19
CA PRO A 118 2.19 27.82 0.15
C PRO A 118 1.23 28.71 0.94
N PRO A 119 0.78 28.28 2.14
CA PRO A 119 -0.32 28.93 2.85
C PRO A 119 0.03 30.34 3.36
N SER A 120 1.32 30.63 3.58
CA SER A 120 1.80 31.98 3.86
C SER A 120 3.20 32.24 3.28
N LYS A 121 3.64 33.50 3.37
CA LYS A 121 5.01 33.91 3.00
C LYS A 121 6.09 33.20 3.82
N LYS A 122 5.76 32.77 5.05
CA LYS A 122 6.67 32.03 5.93
C LYS A 122 6.99 30.66 5.34
N GLU A 123 5.96 29.90 4.95
CA GLU A 123 6.12 28.59 4.30
C GLU A 123 6.83 28.71 2.96
N GLU A 124 6.49 29.75 2.18
CA GLU A 124 7.17 29.98 0.90
C GLU A 124 8.67 30.26 1.08
N SER A 125 9.03 31.07 2.09
CA SER A 125 10.44 31.38 2.37
C SER A 125 11.18 30.15 2.91
N TRP A 126 10.56 29.41 3.82
CA TRP A 126 11.10 28.15 4.34
C TRP A 126 11.37 27.14 3.23
N LEU A 127 10.42 26.96 2.30
CA LEU A 127 10.60 26.06 1.17
C LEU A 127 11.83 26.47 0.33
N LYS A 128 11.94 27.75 -0.02
CA LYS A 128 13.09 28.27 -0.78
C LYS A 128 14.42 28.06 -0.04
N ASP A 129 14.42 28.20 1.28
CA ASP A 129 15.60 27.94 2.11
C ASP A 129 16.00 26.47 2.12
N LYS A 130 15.04 25.54 2.09
CA LYS A 130 15.29 24.10 2.09
C LYS A 130 15.60 23.50 0.72
N GLN A 131 15.25 24.21 -0.35
CA GLN A 131 15.55 23.84 -1.74
C GLN A 131 16.91 24.37 -2.24
N LYS A 132 17.76 24.91 -1.36
CA LYS A 132 19.09 25.38 -1.74
C LYS A 132 19.94 24.22 -2.32
N PRO A 133 20.84 24.50 -3.29
CA PRO A 133 21.71 23.48 -3.88
C PRO A 133 22.49 22.71 -2.80
N GLY A 134 22.54 21.38 -2.94
CA GLY A 134 23.16 20.49 -1.95
C GLY A 134 22.22 19.96 -0.87
N SER A 135 20.96 20.39 -0.85
CA SER A 135 19.94 19.78 0.02
C SER A 135 19.69 18.32 -0.38
N ARG A 136 19.77 17.42 0.62
CA ARG A 136 19.44 16.00 0.44
C ARG A 136 17.93 15.77 0.33
N LEU A 137 17.15 16.66 0.94
CA LEU A 137 15.71 16.51 1.09
C LEU A 137 14.98 16.99 -0.16
N LYS A 138 14.15 16.11 -0.74
CA LYS A 138 13.40 16.42 -1.96
C LYS A 138 11.96 16.85 -1.63
N PHE A 139 11.49 17.90 -2.28
CA PHE A 139 10.13 18.42 -2.11
C PHE A 139 9.23 18.00 -3.27
N VAL A 140 8.23 17.17 -2.96
CA VAL A 140 7.30 16.53 -3.90
C VAL A 140 5.84 16.82 -3.51
N PRO A 141 5.33 18.04 -3.72
CA PRO A 141 4.01 18.43 -3.23
C PRO A 141 2.87 17.58 -3.80
N ARG A 142 1.81 17.48 -3.00
CA ARG A 142 0.61 16.73 -3.33
C ARG A 142 -0.34 17.58 -4.17
N PHE A 143 -0.73 17.04 -5.32
CA PHE A 143 -1.77 17.58 -6.20
C PHE A 143 -2.96 16.62 -6.19
N TYR A 144 -4.08 17.08 -5.62
CA TYR A 144 -5.29 16.28 -5.48
C TYR A 144 -6.37 16.73 -6.47
N LEU A 145 -6.96 15.77 -7.21
CA LEU A 145 -8.15 16.01 -8.03
C LEU A 145 -9.38 16.15 -7.13
N ASP A 146 -9.64 17.38 -6.65
CA ASP A 146 -10.65 17.65 -5.64
C ASP A 146 -12.01 17.99 -6.24
N GLY A 147 -13.07 17.37 -5.70
CA GLY A 147 -14.45 17.60 -6.16
C GLY A 147 -14.76 17.11 -7.57
N TRP A 148 -13.93 16.24 -8.16
CA TRP A 148 -14.16 15.66 -9.49
C TRP A 148 -15.32 14.66 -9.47
N GLU A 149 -16.21 14.78 -10.44
CA GLU A 149 -17.36 13.89 -10.64
C GLU A 149 -17.05 12.81 -11.68
N GLN A 150 -17.90 11.79 -11.78
CA GLN A 150 -17.73 10.70 -12.74
C GLN A 150 -17.61 11.18 -14.20
N LYS A 151 -18.37 12.22 -14.57
CA LYS A 151 -18.30 12.85 -15.89
C LYS A 151 -16.92 13.46 -16.16
N ASP A 152 -16.31 14.08 -15.16
CA ASP A 152 -15.02 14.76 -15.30
C ASP A 152 -13.90 13.73 -15.56
N TYR A 153 -13.99 12.58 -14.91
CA TYR A 153 -13.09 11.45 -15.17
C TYR A 153 -13.30 10.86 -16.57
N ALA A 154 -14.56 10.75 -17.02
CA ALA A 154 -14.87 10.29 -18.38
C ALA A 154 -14.34 11.26 -19.45
N ASP A 155 -14.51 12.57 -19.24
CA ASP A 155 -14.01 13.62 -20.13
C ASP A 155 -12.48 13.67 -20.16
N LEU A 156 -11.82 13.44 -19.01
CA LEU A 156 -10.37 13.28 -18.96
C LEU A 156 -9.93 12.06 -19.76
N LEU A 157 -10.52 10.88 -19.52
CA LEU A 157 -10.10 9.62 -20.15
C LEU A 157 -10.41 9.53 -21.66
N SER A 158 -11.40 10.27 -22.14
CA SER A 158 -11.82 10.25 -23.55
C SER A 158 -11.03 11.20 -24.46
N ASN A 159 -10.28 12.16 -23.90
CA ASN A 159 -9.60 13.20 -24.68
C ASN A 159 -8.12 13.35 -24.29
N GLN A 160 -7.23 13.02 -25.22
CA GLN A 160 -5.78 13.12 -25.04
C GLN A 160 -5.29 14.55 -24.79
N GLU A 161 -5.96 15.57 -25.35
CA GLU A 161 -5.60 16.97 -25.09
C GLU A 161 -5.81 17.34 -23.61
N ASN A 162 -6.81 16.74 -22.96
CA ASN A 162 -7.06 16.95 -21.55
C ASN A 162 -5.91 16.39 -20.69
N TRP A 163 -5.29 15.28 -21.09
CA TRP A 163 -4.08 14.77 -20.40
C TRP A 163 -2.94 15.77 -20.45
N GLN A 164 -2.71 16.38 -21.62
CA GLN A 164 -1.68 17.41 -21.78
C GLN A 164 -1.98 18.66 -20.97
N ARG A 165 -3.23 19.12 -20.94
CA ARG A 165 -3.65 20.28 -20.13
C ARG A 165 -3.43 20.03 -18.64
N LEU A 166 -3.86 18.87 -18.13
CA LEU A 166 -3.64 18.48 -16.75
C LEU A 166 -2.14 18.46 -16.42
N ALA A 167 -1.33 17.84 -17.28
CA ALA A 167 0.11 17.77 -17.12
C ALA A 167 0.75 19.18 -17.13
N GLN A 168 0.33 20.08 -18.03
CA GLN A 168 0.84 21.45 -18.12
C GLN A 168 0.53 22.27 -16.86
N VAL A 169 -0.69 22.16 -16.31
CA VAL A 169 -1.07 22.87 -15.09
C VAL A 169 -0.19 22.45 -13.91
N VAL A 170 0.05 21.14 -13.74
CA VAL A 170 0.89 20.60 -12.66
C VAL A 170 2.36 20.95 -12.88
N THR A 171 2.90 20.65 -14.07
CA THR A 171 4.32 20.86 -14.39
C THR A 171 4.71 22.33 -14.43
N GLY A 172 3.79 23.23 -14.80
CA GLY A 172 4.01 24.67 -14.72
C GLY A 172 4.28 25.16 -13.30
N GLU A 173 3.54 24.67 -12.30
CA GLU A 173 3.81 25.02 -10.90
C GLU A 173 5.08 24.34 -10.38
N VAL A 174 5.37 23.10 -10.80
CA VAL A 174 6.63 22.41 -10.49
C VAL A 174 7.84 23.21 -10.97
N GLN A 175 7.80 23.71 -12.21
CA GLN A 175 8.87 24.53 -12.77
C GLN A 175 8.97 25.88 -12.06
N LYS A 176 7.84 26.56 -11.83
CA LYS A 176 7.78 27.88 -11.18
C LYS A 176 8.33 27.87 -9.76
N ARG A 177 8.11 26.79 -9.00
CA ARG A 177 8.53 26.65 -7.60
C ARG A 177 9.79 25.82 -7.41
N GLY A 178 10.34 25.23 -8.48
CA GLY A 178 11.53 24.38 -8.40
C GLY A 178 11.31 23.08 -7.62
N TYR A 179 10.10 22.52 -7.57
CA TYR A 179 9.83 21.26 -6.87
C TYR A 179 10.56 20.08 -7.50
N ASP A 180 10.94 19.08 -6.69
CA ASP A 180 11.69 17.89 -7.11
C ASP A 180 10.81 16.80 -7.74
N GLY A 181 9.50 17.02 -7.76
CA GLY A 181 8.55 16.05 -8.27
C GLY A 181 7.13 16.35 -7.81
N VAL A 182 6.29 15.32 -7.88
CA VAL A 182 4.85 15.41 -7.64
C VAL A 182 4.38 14.17 -6.90
N VAL A 183 3.55 14.36 -5.88
CA VAL A 183 2.62 13.33 -5.42
C VAL A 183 1.26 13.60 -6.07
N PHE A 184 0.78 12.68 -6.89
CA PHE A 184 -0.51 12.78 -7.57
C PHE A 184 -1.55 11.93 -6.86
N GLU A 185 -2.70 12.53 -6.52
CA GLU A 185 -3.80 11.86 -5.84
C GLU A 185 -5.13 12.11 -6.55
N SER A 186 -5.93 11.04 -6.67
CA SER A 186 -7.29 11.07 -7.17
C SER A 186 -8.09 9.96 -6.51
N ALA A 187 -9.41 10.14 -6.40
CA ALA A 187 -10.33 9.07 -6.00
C ALA A 187 -10.27 7.83 -6.93
N ALA A 188 -9.79 8.02 -8.17
CA ALA A 188 -9.72 6.98 -9.20
C ALA A 188 -8.30 6.77 -9.76
N THR A 189 -7.23 7.07 -9.00
CA THR A 189 -5.82 6.95 -9.45
C THR A 189 -5.51 5.65 -10.23
N HIS A 190 -6.03 4.52 -9.76
CA HIS A 190 -5.84 3.19 -10.36
C HIS A 190 -6.42 3.03 -11.79
N LEU A 191 -7.23 3.98 -12.26
CA LEU A 191 -7.80 4.02 -13.62
C LEU A 191 -7.12 5.02 -14.55
N LEU A 192 -6.20 5.85 -14.04
CA LEU A 192 -5.68 7.02 -14.76
C LEU A 192 -4.31 6.79 -15.39
N PHE A 193 -4.04 5.58 -15.90
CA PHE A 193 -2.72 5.24 -16.48
C PHE A 193 -2.26 6.24 -17.54
N GLU A 194 -3.08 6.54 -18.55
CA GLU A 194 -2.69 7.43 -19.66
C GLU A 194 -2.46 8.90 -19.21
N PRO A 195 -3.36 9.52 -18.41
CA PRO A 195 -3.08 10.83 -17.80
C PRO A 195 -1.79 10.85 -16.96
N ILE A 196 -1.55 9.81 -16.15
CA ILE A 196 -0.38 9.70 -15.27
C ILE A 196 0.90 9.50 -16.11
N SER A 197 0.85 8.68 -17.15
CA SER A 197 1.95 8.48 -18.11
C SER A 197 2.33 9.78 -18.81
N THR A 198 1.32 10.56 -19.24
CA THR A 198 1.50 11.89 -19.83
C THR A 198 2.13 12.87 -18.85
N LEU A 199 1.68 12.88 -17.59
CA LEU A 199 2.27 13.69 -16.53
C LEU A 199 3.72 13.29 -16.26
N GLY A 200 4.00 11.99 -16.13
CA GLY A 200 5.36 11.46 -15.93
C GLY A 200 6.30 11.87 -17.05
N SER A 201 5.88 11.69 -18.30
CA SER A 201 6.63 12.13 -19.48
C SER A 201 6.88 13.64 -19.47
N SER A 202 5.89 14.45 -19.06
CA SER A 202 6.04 15.90 -18.96
C SER A 202 7.01 16.33 -17.85
N LEU A 203 7.01 15.63 -16.71
CA LEU A 203 7.98 15.86 -15.64
C LEU A 203 9.40 15.52 -16.08
N LYS A 204 9.60 14.38 -16.76
CA LYS A 204 10.91 13.97 -17.28
C LYS A 204 11.46 14.92 -18.36
N LYS A 205 10.57 15.58 -19.13
CA LYS A 205 10.97 16.65 -20.06
C LYS A 205 11.50 17.91 -19.34
N LEU A 206 11.01 18.22 -18.14
CA LEU A 206 11.57 19.32 -17.34
C LEU A 206 12.96 18.95 -16.79
N SER A 207 13.10 17.75 -16.25
CA SER A 207 14.38 17.18 -15.81
C SER A 207 14.21 15.68 -15.54
N PRO A 208 15.22 14.84 -15.88
CA PRO A 208 15.14 13.39 -15.67
C PRO A 208 14.99 13.00 -14.19
N ASP A 209 15.44 13.85 -13.27
CA ASP A 209 15.45 13.59 -11.82
C ASP A 209 14.11 13.88 -11.13
N LYS A 210 13.12 14.44 -11.85
CA LYS A 210 11.81 14.73 -11.28
C LYS A 210 11.08 13.44 -10.93
N SER A 211 10.64 13.34 -9.68
CA SER A 211 9.96 12.14 -9.16
C SER A 211 8.45 12.23 -9.35
N LEU A 212 7.82 11.14 -9.77
CA LEU A 212 6.36 10.98 -9.82
C LEU A 212 5.92 9.90 -8.84
N ILE A 213 5.11 10.30 -7.87
CA ILE A 213 4.55 9.45 -6.84
C ILE A 213 3.04 9.45 -7.02
N VAL A 214 2.40 8.30 -6.91
CA VAL A 214 0.92 8.22 -6.97
C VAL A 214 0.36 7.67 -5.68
N VAL A 215 -0.76 8.22 -5.23
CA VAL A 215 -1.46 7.77 -4.02
C VAL A 215 -2.47 6.70 -4.39
N LEU A 216 -2.41 5.56 -3.68
CA LEU A 216 -3.37 4.47 -3.82
C LEU A 216 -4.07 4.19 -2.48
N PRO A 217 -5.37 3.85 -2.49
CA PRO A 217 -6.04 3.35 -1.31
C PRO A 217 -5.45 1.99 -0.89
N PRO A 218 -5.60 1.59 0.37
CA PRO A 218 -5.14 0.29 0.83
C PRO A 218 -6.08 -0.82 0.33
N LEU A 219 -5.54 -2.02 0.25
CA LEU A 219 -6.30 -3.25 0.00
C LEU A 219 -7.01 -3.68 1.29
N ARG A 220 -8.32 -3.84 1.22
CA ARG A 220 -9.13 -4.29 2.37
C ARG A 220 -9.03 -5.80 2.49
N THR A 221 -8.93 -6.33 3.70
CA THR A 221 -8.83 -7.76 3.98
C THR A 221 -9.85 -8.17 5.03
N ARG A 222 -10.03 -9.48 5.23
CA ARG A 222 -10.89 -9.98 6.32
C ARG A 222 -10.39 -9.46 7.67
N TYR A 223 -9.07 -9.39 7.83
CA TYR A 223 -8.46 -8.85 9.05
C TYR A 223 -8.76 -7.36 9.22
N SER A 224 -8.61 -6.54 8.16
CA SER A 224 -8.89 -5.10 8.26
C SER A 224 -10.36 -4.79 8.53
N MET A 225 -11.28 -5.56 7.94
CA MET A 225 -12.72 -5.31 8.03
C MET A 225 -13.37 -5.94 9.27
N GLY A 226 -12.73 -6.93 9.89
CA GLY A 226 -13.33 -7.79 10.92
C GLY A 226 -14.36 -8.80 10.38
N THR A 227 -14.82 -8.63 9.15
CA THR A 227 -15.82 -9.47 8.49
C THR A 227 -15.35 -9.90 7.09
N LYS A 228 -16.11 -10.80 6.46
CA LYS A 228 -15.88 -11.09 5.03
C LYS A 228 -16.07 -9.81 4.20
N LEU A 229 -15.25 -9.65 3.18
CA LEU A 229 -15.42 -8.59 2.19
C LEU A 229 -16.73 -8.76 1.43
N ASP A 230 -17.32 -7.63 1.07
CA ASP A 230 -18.38 -7.59 0.08
C ASP A 230 -17.81 -7.59 -1.36
N ARG A 231 -18.71 -7.76 -2.34
CA ARG A 231 -18.31 -7.80 -3.76
C ARG A 231 -17.69 -6.50 -4.25
N MET A 232 -18.08 -5.36 -3.66
CA MET A 232 -17.57 -4.05 -4.05
C MET A 232 -16.10 -3.91 -3.62
N GLN A 233 -15.80 -4.27 -2.37
CA GLN A 233 -14.45 -4.29 -1.80
C GLN A 233 -13.54 -5.27 -2.54
N GLU A 234 -14.03 -6.48 -2.85
CA GLU A 234 -13.29 -7.44 -3.66
C GLU A 234 -12.99 -6.88 -5.07
N SER A 235 -13.95 -6.19 -5.68
CA SER A 235 -13.76 -5.56 -7.00
C SER A 235 -12.75 -4.42 -6.94
N GLN A 236 -12.85 -3.54 -5.94
CA GLN A 236 -11.90 -2.44 -5.73
C GLN A 236 -10.48 -2.97 -5.54
N ASN A 237 -10.29 -3.95 -4.66
CA ASN A 237 -8.99 -4.58 -4.48
C ASN A 237 -8.41 -5.12 -5.80
N ARG A 238 -9.22 -5.85 -6.59
CA ARG A 238 -8.78 -6.38 -7.88
C ARG A 238 -8.34 -5.27 -8.84
N MET A 239 -9.13 -4.19 -8.96
CA MET A 239 -8.81 -3.07 -9.84
C MET A 239 -7.51 -2.38 -9.42
N ILE A 240 -7.32 -2.16 -8.11
CA ILE A 240 -6.10 -1.54 -7.58
C ILE A 240 -4.88 -2.41 -7.90
N VAL A 241 -4.89 -3.71 -7.52
CA VAL A 241 -3.71 -4.57 -7.72
C VAL A 241 -3.39 -4.81 -9.20
N GLN A 242 -4.40 -4.84 -10.07
CA GLN A 242 -4.19 -4.97 -11.51
C GLN A 242 -3.59 -3.72 -12.15
N SER A 243 -3.84 -2.53 -11.58
CA SER A 243 -3.28 -1.28 -12.07
C SER A 243 -1.80 -1.10 -11.74
N ILE A 244 -1.33 -1.66 -10.61
CA ILE A 244 0.03 -1.43 -10.09
C ILE A 244 1.12 -1.81 -11.11
N PRO A 245 1.11 -3.00 -11.75
CA PRO A 245 2.14 -3.35 -12.72
C PRO A 245 2.24 -2.37 -13.89
N GLN A 246 1.13 -1.84 -14.38
CA GLN A 246 1.16 -0.86 -15.48
C GLN A 246 1.67 0.50 -14.98
N LEU A 247 1.12 1.00 -13.88
CA LEU A 247 1.55 2.27 -13.29
C LEU A 247 3.03 2.25 -12.90
N ALA A 248 3.55 1.10 -12.45
CA ALA A 248 4.93 0.95 -12.03
C ALA A 248 5.93 1.13 -13.19
N GLU A 249 5.48 1.08 -14.46
CA GLU A 249 6.32 1.41 -15.61
C GLU A 249 6.57 2.93 -15.74
N VAL A 250 5.69 3.78 -15.18
CA VAL A 250 5.73 5.25 -15.37
C VAL A 250 5.93 6.05 -14.08
N VAL A 251 5.71 5.45 -12.91
CA VAL A 251 5.88 6.11 -11.60
C VAL A 251 7.15 5.67 -10.89
N ASP A 252 7.71 6.56 -10.06
CA ASP A 252 8.86 6.27 -9.21
C ASP A 252 8.42 5.59 -7.91
N TYR A 253 7.31 6.02 -7.31
CA TYR A 253 6.79 5.46 -6.04
C TYR A 253 5.25 5.39 -5.99
N PHE A 254 4.75 4.50 -5.12
CA PHE A 254 3.36 4.39 -4.72
C PHE A 254 3.22 4.73 -3.25
N SER A 255 2.45 5.76 -2.90
CA SER A 255 2.07 6.01 -1.51
C SER A 255 0.77 5.29 -1.21
N ILE A 256 0.85 4.13 -0.55
CA ILE A 256 -0.30 3.28 -0.24
C ILE A 256 -0.82 3.64 1.14
N MET A 257 -2.08 4.08 1.23
CA MET A 257 -2.67 4.59 2.48
C MET A 257 -3.04 3.47 3.46
N THR A 258 -2.07 2.69 3.96
CA THR A 258 -2.26 1.60 4.96
C THR A 258 -2.48 2.13 6.39
N TYR A 259 -3.33 3.13 6.51
CA TYR A 259 -3.91 3.66 7.73
C TYR A 259 -5.43 3.78 7.54
N ASP A 260 -6.16 4.25 8.55
CA ASP A 260 -7.62 4.22 8.58
C ASP A 260 -8.18 2.82 8.31
N MET A 261 -7.54 1.82 8.94
CA MET A 261 -7.98 0.44 8.91
C MET A 261 -9.39 0.35 9.50
N SER A 262 -9.57 0.85 10.72
CA SER A 262 -10.88 0.98 11.38
C SER A 262 -11.52 2.35 11.10
N GLY A 263 -10.72 3.43 11.08
CA GLY A 263 -11.16 4.79 10.82
C GLY A 263 -12.24 5.30 11.80
N ALA A 264 -12.89 6.41 11.45
CA ALA A 264 -13.95 7.02 12.28
C ALA A 264 -15.20 6.13 12.44
N GLY A 265 -15.45 5.20 11.51
CA GLY A 265 -16.60 4.29 11.57
C GLY A 265 -16.39 3.07 12.48
N GLY A 266 -15.17 2.82 12.92
CA GLY A 266 -14.79 1.56 13.59
C GLY A 266 -14.90 0.35 12.66
N ARG A 267 -14.66 -0.83 13.23
CA ARG A 267 -14.83 -2.11 12.52
C ARG A 267 -16.24 -2.64 12.66
N SER A 268 -16.69 -3.41 11.68
CA SER A 268 -17.93 -4.18 11.80
C SER A 268 -17.76 -5.21 12.92
N SER A 269 -18.70 -5.25 13.87
CA SER A 269 -18.75 -6.35 14.84
C SER A 269 -19.08 -7.66 14.12
N ALA A 270 -18.53 -8.77 14.63
CA ALA A 270 -18.94 -10.10 14.21
C ALA A 270 -20.34 -10.47 14.73
N MET A 271 -20.82 -9.75 15.76
CA MET A 271 -22.13 -9.98 16.37
C MET A 271 -23.25 -9.36 15.51
N GLU A 272 -24.39 -10.04 15.49
CA GLU A 272 -25.63 -9.59 14.88
C GLU A 272 -26.79 -9.67 15.88
N GLY A 273 -27.92 -9.02 15.59
CA GLY A 273 -29.00 -8.89 16.57
C GLY A 273 -29.52 -10.23 17.11
N LYS A 274 -29.52 -11.28 16.28
CA LYS A 274 -29.93 -12.63 16.69
C LYS A 274 -29.03 -13.27 17.76
N ASP A 275 -27.81 -12.76 17.95
CA ASP A 275 -26.87 -13.25 18.96
C ASP A 275 -27.23 -12.76 20.37
N PHE A 276 -28.20 -11.86 20.49
CA PHE A 276 -28.70 -11.31 21.75
C PHE A 276 -30.07 -11.91 22.15
N PRO A 277 -30.39 -11.93 23.45
CA PRO A 277 -31.71 -12.32 23.95
C PRO A 277 -32.89 -11.59 23.29
N ASN A 278 -34.09 -12.18 23.33
CA ASN A 278 -35.28 -11.64 22.65
C ASN A 278 -35.68 -10.24 23.14
N ASP A 279 -35.41 -9.95 24.41
CA ASP A 279 -35.69 -8.72 25.14
C ASP A 279 -34.56 -7.68 25.04
N SER A 280 -33.45 -8.01 24.39
CA SER A 280 -32.36 -7.06 24.17
C SER A 280 -32.78 -5.93 23.22
N PRO A 281 -32.42 -4.66 23.53
CA PRO A 281 -32.56 -3.55 22.59
C PRO A 281 -31.81 -3.78 21.26
N LEU A 282 -30.78 -4.62 21.28
CA LEU A 282 -29.96 -4.93 20.11
C LEU A 282 -30.49 -6.11 19.27
N ARG A 283 -31.58 -6.76 19.70
CA ARG A 283 -32.11 -7.96 19.04
C ARG A 283 -32.42 -7.77 17.56
N ASN A 284 -32.88 -6.57 17.19
CA ASN A 284 -33.24 -6.22 15.82
C ASN A 284 -32.10 -5.57 15.03
N ALA A 285 -30.88 -5.52 15.58
CA ALA A 285 -29.72 -4.99 14.89
C ALA A 285 -29.43 -5.80 13.62
N LYS A 286 -29.32 -5.10 12.48
CA LYS A 286 -28.99 -5.72 11.21
C LYS A 286 -27.56 -6.26 11.25
N LYS A 287 -27.30 -7.32 10.50
CA LYS A 287 -25.95 -7.84 10.33
C LYS A 287 -24.99 -6.73 9.86
N GLY A 288 -23.89 -6.54 10.59
CA GLY A 288 -22.89 -5.52 10.28
C GLY A 288 -23.28 -4.08 10.64
N SER A 289 -24.41 -3.84 11.31
CA SER A 289 -24.76 -2.51 11.81
C SER A 289 -24.06 -2.17 13.12
N LEU A 290 -23.72 -3.18 13.93
CA LEU A 290 -22.96 -3.01 15.16
C LEU A 290 -21.49 -2.74 14.85
N ARG A 291 -20.92 -1.76 15.54
CA ARG A 291 -19.55 -1.29 15.33
C ARG A 291 -18.74 -1.40 16.60
N GLU A 292 -17.48 -1.74 16.44
CA GLU A 292 -16.50 -1.84 17.52
C GLU A 292 -15.32 -0.90 17.24
N ALA A 293 -14.67 -0.46 18.30
CA ALA A 293 -13.42 0.28 18.18
C ALA A 293 -12.31 -0.62 17.64
N GLY A 294 -11.34 -0.03 16.96
CA GLY A 294 -10.20 -0.78 16.47
C GLY A 294 -8.97 0.09 16.20
N PRO A 295 -7.79 -0.55 16.05
CA PRO A 295 -6.54 0.08 15.62
C PRO A 295 -6.70 0.91 14.33
N ASN A 296 -5.86 1.95 14.23
CA ASN A 296 -5.67 2.74 13.02
C ASN A 296 -4.94 1.94 11.92
N THR A 297 -3.90 1.17 12.31
CA THR A 297 -3.21 0.22 11.42
C THR A 297 -2.61 -0.96 12.18
N SER A 298 -2.05 -1.94 11.46
CA SER A 298 -1.35 -3.08 12.06
C SER A 298 -0.23 -3.60 11.15
N ALA A 299 0.78 -4.22 11.75
CA ALA A 299 1.84 -4.90 11.04
C ALA A 299 1.29 -6.00 10.09
N LYS A 300 0.29 -6.76 10.55
CA LYS A 300 -0.34 -7.83 9.76
C LYS A 300 -1.03 -7.29 8.51
N TRP A 301 -1.83 -6.23 8.63
CA TRP A 301 -2.54 -5.67 7.48
C TRP A 301 -1.60 -5.04 6.46
N ILE A 302 -0.52 -4.40 6.92
CA ILE A 302 0.54 -3.90 6.04
C ILE A 302 1.20 -5.06 5.27
N ALA A 303 1.53 -6.17 5.95
CA ALA A 303 2.07 -7.35 5.29
C ALA A 303 1.08 -7.93 4.26
N GLU A 304 -0.19 -8.11 4.61
CA GLU A 304 -1.23 -8.60 3.69
C GLU A 304 -1.36 -7.71 2.44
N ASN A 305 -1.21 -6.39 2.58
CA ASN A 305 -1.21 -5.48 1.43
C ASN A 305 -0.01 -5.72 0.51
N VAL A 306 1.20 -5.86 1.06
CA VAL A 306 2.39 -6.12 0.27
C VAL A 306 2.27 -7.49 -0.43
N ASP A 307 1.85 -8.53 0.29
CA ASP A 307 1.68 -9.89 -0.23
C ASP A 307 0.71 -9.92 -1.43
N MET A 308 -0.44 -9.25 -1.30
CA MET A 308 -1.43 -9.17 -2.39
C MET A 308 -0.89 -8.44 -3.63
N ILE A 309 -0.08 -7.39 -3.45
CA ILE A 309 0.55 -6.66 -4.56
C ILE A 309 1.63 -7.53 -5.22
N VAL A 310 2.44 -8.23 -4.42
CA VAL A 310 3.46 -9.16 -4.89
C VAL A 310 2.83 -10.29 -5.71
N GLU A 311 1.77 -10.91 -5.20
CA GLU A 311 1.05 -11.98 -5.89
C GLU A 311 0.47 -11.49 -7.22
N ALA A 312 -0.21 -10.34 -7.22
CA ALA A 312 -0.76 -9.75 -8.44
C ALA A 312 0.33 -9.40 -9.46
N THR A 313 1.47 -8.91 -9.01
CA THR A 313 2.61 -8.56 -9.88
C THR A 313 3.24 -9.79 -10.50
N ARG A 314 3.44 -10.86 -9.72
CA ARG A 314 3.91 -12.16 -10.23
C ARG A 314 2.93 -12.72 -11.26
N ALA A 315 1.64 -12.72 -10.96
CA ALA A 315 0.60 -13.18 -11.88
C ALA A 315 0.61 -12.37 -13.20
N ALA A 316 0.70 -11.04 -13.13
CA ALA A 316 0.78 -10.17 -14.30
C ALA A 316 2.05 -10.46 -15.13
N SER A 317 3.20 -10.68 -14.48
CA SER A 317 4.45 -11.05 -15.14
C SER A 317 4.32 -12.37 -15.90
N HIS A 318 3.72 -13.39 -15.28
CA HIS A 318 3.45 -14.69 -15.92
C HIS A 318 2.56 -14.54 -17.15
N VAL A 319 1.48 -13.76 -17.06
CA VAL A 319 0.59 -13.49 -18.20
C VAL A 319 1.33 -12.76 -19.32
N LYS A 320 2.14 -11.74 -19.00
CA LYS A 320 2.96 -10.99 -19.98
C LYS A 320 3.99 -11.90 -20.66
N ALA A 321 4.61 -12.82 -19.92
CA ALA A 321 5.54 -13.81 -20.46
C ALA A 321 4.84 -14.81 -21.40
N GLN A 322 3.68 -15.35 -21.01
CA GLN A 322 2.88 -16.24 -21.85
C GLN A 322 2.42 -15.55 -23.14
N LYS A 323 1.97 -14.28 -23.07
CA LYS A 323 1.59 -13.50 -24.25
C LYS A 323 2.78 -13.30 -25.19
N ARG A 324 3.96 -12.96 -24.66
CA ARG A 324 5.19 -12.83 -25.45
C ARG A 324 5.60 -14.13 -26.12
N ARG A 325 5.51 -15.27 -25.42
CA ARG A 325 5.79 -16.59 -26.00
C ARG A 325 4.83 -16.93 -27.14
N LYS A 326 3.52 -16.70 -26.97
CA LYS A 326 2.52 -16.91 -28.01
C LYS A 326 2.75 -16.01 -29.23
N GLN A 327 3.11 -14.73 -29.01
CA GLN A 327 3.41 -13.80 -30.10
C GLN A 327 4.62 -14.28 -30.89
N ARG A 328 5.74 -14.64 -30.23
CA ARG A 328 6.93 -15.18 -30.91
C ARG A 328 6.64 -16.46 -31.70
N GLN A 329 5.80 -17.34 -31.16
CA GLN A 329 5.38 -18.54 -31.89
C GLN A 329 4.54 -18.22 -33.12
N ALA A 330 3.69 -17.18 -33.04
CA ALA A 330 2.92 -16.71 -34.19
C ALA A 330 3.82 -16.02 -35.24
N ASP A 331 4.78 -15.20 -34.81
CA ASP A 331 5.73 -14.53 -35.68
C ASP A 331 6.63 -15.54 -36.41
N ALA A 332 7.19 -16.52 -35.69
CA ALA A 332 7.99 -17.59 -36.28
C ALA A 332 7.19 -18.43 -37.30
N LYS A 333 5.92 -18.74 -36.98
CA LYS A 333 5.04 -19.44 -37.91
C LYS A 333 4.74 -18.59 -39.16
N ALA A 334 4.55 -17.28 -39.01
CA ALA A 334 4.32 -16.37 -40.13
C ALA A 334 5.56 -16.23 -41.02
N GLU A 335 6.75 -16.23 -40.42
CA GLU A 335 8.03 -16.23 -41.13
C GLU A 335 8.25 -17.54 -41.90
N ASP A 336 8.01 -18.70 -41.28
CA ASP A 336 8.04 -20.01 -41.96
C ASP A 336 7.05 -20.07 -43.13
N GLU A 337 5.83 -19.55 -42.95
CA GLU A 337 4.82 -19.47 -44.03
C GLU A 337 5.24 -18.51 -45.16
N ALA A 338 5.95 -17.42 -44.86
CA ALA A 338 6.46 -16.49 -45.86
C ALA A 338 7.59 -17.12 -46.70
N ILE A 339 8.55 -17.78 -46.05
CA ILE A 339 9.65 -18.50 -46.71
C ILE A 339 9.10 -19.58 -47.65
N MET A 340 8.10 -20.35 -47.20
CA MET A 340 7.49 -21.39 -48.05
C MET A 340 6.72 -20.81 -49.25
N ARG A 341 6.12 -19.61 -49.12
CA ARG A 341 5.48 -18.92 -50.25
C ARG A 341 6.50 -18.39 -51.25
N GLU A 342 7.61 -17.82 -50.80
CA GLU A 342 8.69 -17.36 -51.69
C GLU A 342 9.29 -18.55 -52.45
N ALA A 343 9.55 -19.68 -51.79
CA ALA A 343 10.00 -20.90 -52.43
C ALA A 343 9.03 -21.43 -53.51
N HIS A 344 7.71 -21.36 -53.26
CA HIS A 344 6.71 -21.75 -54.26
C HIS A 344 6.63 -20.78 -55.45
N VAL A 345 6.86 -19.48 -55.24
CA VAL A 345 6.91 -18.50 -56.33
C VAL A 345 8.15 -18.69 -57.20
N GLU A 346 9.32 -18.96 -56.59
CA GLU A 346 10.54 -19.29 -57.33
C GLU A 346 10.40 -20.59 -58.14
N ASP A 347 9.75 -21.62 -57.59
CA ASP A 347 9.44 -22.85 -58.30
C ASP A 347 8.49 -22.61 -59.50
N ASP A 348 7.45 -21.79 -59.33
CA ASP A 348 6.51 -21.42 -60.41
C ASP A 348 7.17 -20.57 -61.50
N GLU A 349 8.06 -19.64 -61.15
CA GLU A 349 8.82 -18.85 -62.12
C GLU A 349 9.84 -19.71 -62.89
N MET A 350 10.55 -20.61 -62.20
CA MET A 350 11.41 -21.60 -62.85
C MET A 350 10.65 -22.52 -63.80
N GLN A 351 9.40 -22.89 -63.48
CA GLN A 351 8.56 -23.68 -64.37
C GLN A 351 8.11 -22.89 -65.60
N ARG A 352 7.78 -21.59 -65.46
CA ARG A 352 7.47 -20.72 -66.62
C ARG A 352 8.65 -20.50 -67.57
N PHE A 353 9.88 -20.48 -67.06
CA PHE A 353 11.09 -20.42 -67.90
C PHE A 353 11.37 -21.71 -68.67
N LYS A 354 10.76 -22.84 -68.28
CA LYS A 354 10.88 -24.13 -68.97
C LYS A 354 9.75 -24.40 -69.97
N ASP A 355 8.78 -23.50 -70.11
CA ASP A 355 7.70 -23.62 -71.10
C ASP A 355 8.26 -23.44 -72.54
N PRO A 356 8.12 -24.44 -73.43
CA PRO A 356 8.61 -24.38 -74.80
C PRO A 356 7.92 -23.34 -75.70
N SER A 357 6.88 -22.65 -75.20
CA SER A 357 6.16 -21.59 -75.92
C SER A 357 6.54 -20.15 -75.52
N ASN A 358 7.56 -19.97 -74.67
CA ASN A 358 8.00 -18.65 -74.20
C ASN A 358 8.65 -17.81 -75.35
N PRO A 359 8.08 -16.63 -75.72
CA PRO A 359 8.53 -15.83 -76.85
C PRO A 359 9.82 -15.03 -76.61
N LEU A 360 10.37 -15.03 -75.39
CA LEU A 360 11.60 -14.32 -75.03
C LEU A 360 12.88 -15.14 -75.25
N ARG A 361 12.79 -16.31 -75.88
CA ARG A 361 13.92 -17.23 -76.02
C ARG A 361 14.78 -17.03 -77.27
N TYR A 362 14.69 -15.87 -77.92
CA TYR A 362 15.58 -15.50 -79.02
C TYR A 362 16.06 -14.07 -78.83
N ASP A 363 17.32 -13.92 -78.42
CA ASP A 363 18.24 -13.03 -79.13
C ASP A 363 19.67 -13.57 -78.97
N ASP A 364 20.23 -13.94 -80.11
CA ASP A 364 21.64 -14.30 -80.33
C ASP A 364 22.53 -13.08 -80.08
N PHE A 365 23.59 -13.21 -79.29
CA PHE A 365 24.88 -12.67 -79.71
C PHE A 365 26.03 -13.47 -79.10
N ALA A 366 26.79 -14.09 -80.00
CA ALA A 366 27.93 -14.95 -79.76
C ALA A 366 29.13 -14.21 -79.14
N ALA A 367 29.86 -14.93 -78.29
CA ALA A 367 31.32 -14.93 -78.29
C ALA A 367 31.81 -16.26 -77.71
N ASP A 368 32.46 -17.03 -78.58
CA ASP A 368 33.18 -18.25 -78.27
C ASP A 368 34.21 -18.04 -77.16
N GLU A 369 34.21 -18.89 -76.14
CA GLU A 369 35.45 -19.32 -75.53
C GLU A 369 35.37 -20.81 -75.17
N VAL A 370 36.27 -21.54 -75.82
CA VAL A 370 36.51 -22.98 -75.77
C VAL A 370 37.09 -23.33 -74.38
N LEU A 371 36.69 -24.46 -73.78
CA LEU A 371 37.59 -25.56 -73.39
C LEU A 371 36.88 -26.76 -72.75
N ASP A 372 37.24 -27.90 -73.32
CA ASP A 372 36.99 -29.32 -73.07
C ASP A 372 36.44 -29.81 -71.71
N GLU A 373 35.46 -30.69 -71.86
CA GLU A 373 35.15 -31.78 -70.92
C GLU A 373 36.25 -32.86 -70.97
N ALA A 374 36.82 -33.21 -69.81
CA ALA A 374 37.00 -34.59 -69.34
C ALA A 374 38.03 -34.68 -68.20
N SER A 375 37.56 -34.89 -66.97
CA SER A 375 37.99 -36.03 -66.15
C SER A 375 37.20 -36.07 -64.84
N VAL A 376 37.08 -37.30 -64.37
CA VAL A 376 36.09 -37.82 -63.43
C VAL A 376 36.65 -37.83 -62.02
N GLU A 377 35.78 -37.52 -61.06
CA GLU A 377 35.76 -37.92 -59.64
C GLU A 377 36.81 -37.40 -58.64
N SER A 378 36.27 -37.28 -57.42
CA SER A 378 36.91 -37.13 -56.10
C SER A 378 37.55 -35.77 -55.80
N ASP A 379 36.84 -34.92 -55.06
CA ASP A 379 37.03 -34.91 -53.61
C ASP A 379 36.02 -33.99 -52.91
N ALA A 380 35.41 -34.55 -51.88
CA ALA A 380 34.58 -33.85 -50.93
C ALA A 380 35.45 -32.95 -50.06
N ALA A 381 35.32 -31.63 -50.17
CA ALA A 381 35.72 -30.72 -49.10
C ALA A 381 35.08 -29.33 -49.23
N ALA A 382 34.49 -28.89 -48.11
CA ALA A 382 34.29 -27.49 -47.72
C ALA A 382 33.32 -26.63 -48.57
N SER A 383 32.02 -26.85 -48.37
CA SER A 383 31.10 -25.72 -48.24
C SER A 383 30.57 -25.76 -46.80
N GLU A 384 31.01 -24.79 -46.01
CA GLU A 384 30.60 -24.55 -44.63
C GLU A 384 29.08 -24.46 -44.55
N ARG A 385 28.45 -25.59 -44.20
CA ARG A 385 27.12 -25.56 -43.60
C ARG A 385 27.30 -24.93 -42.23
N VAL A 386 26.98 -23.64 -42.15
CA VAL A 386 26.72 -22.95 -40.89
C VAL A 386 25.82 -23.85 -40.04
N PRO A 387 26.22 -24.20 -38.80
CA PRO A 387 25.47 -25.16 -38.01
C PRO A 387 24.06 -24.64 -37.77
N LYS A 388 23.06 -25.52 -37.95
CA LYS A 388 21.74 -25.34 -37.36
C LYS A 388 21.95 -24.90 -35.91
N GLN A 389 21.52 -23.69 -35.58
CA GLN A 389 21.47 -23.16 -34.22
C GLN A 389 20.50 -24.01 -33.39
N GLN A 390 20.98 -25.17 -32.95
CA GLN A 390 20.50 -25.91 -31.79
C GLN A 390 21.32 -25.44 -30.59
N GLU A 391 21.33 -24.13 -30.30
CA GLU A 391 21.99 -23.61 -29.10
C GLU A 391 21.54 -22.17 -28.80
N THR A 392 20.25 -21.98 -28.52
CA THR A 392 19.74 -20.88 -27.68
C THR A 392 18.51 -21.34 -26.91
N VAL A 393 18.64 -22.39 -26.11
CA VAL A 393 17.67 -22.71 -25.04
C VAL A 393 18.18 -22.20 -23.67
N GLU A 394 19.42 -21.73 -23.60
CA GLU A 394 20.02 -21.19 -22.38
C GLU A 394 20.25 -19.69 -22.48
N ALA A 395 19.20 -18.93 -22.16
CA ALA A 395 19.26 -17.67 -21.39
C ALA A 395 17.87 -17.01 -21.39
N GLU A 396 16.83 -17.73 -20.95
CA GLU A 396 15.74 -17.01 -20.28
C GLU A 396 16.36 -16.44 -19.00
N THR A 397 16.90 -15.22 -19.09
CA THR A 397 17.13 -14.42 -17.89
C THR A 397 15.76 -14.35 -17.24
N GLN A 398 15.57 -15.13 -16.19
CA GLN A 398 14.35 -15.17 -15.40
C GLN A 398 14.24 -13.77 -14.79
N SER A 399 13.66 -12.83 -15.55
CA SER A 399 13.57 -11.43 -15.16
C SER A 399 12.76 -11.43 -13.89
N ASP A 400 13.41 -11.13 -12.77
CA ASP A 400 12.77 -11.17 -11.47
C ASP A 400 11.46 -10.36 -11.54
N PRO A 401 10.30 -11.02 -11.36
CA PRO A 401 9.00 -10.42 -11.65
C PRO A 401 8.71 -9.20 -10.77
N LEU A 402 9.43 -9.06 -9.65
CA LEU A 402 9.27 -7.97 -8.70
C LEU A 402 10.19 -6.79 -8.97
N LEU A 403 11.13 -6.87 -9.92
CA LEU A 403 12.02 -5.76 -10.27
C LEU A 403 11.26 -4.46 -10.56
N LEU A 404 10.07 -4.58 -11.16
CA LEU A 404 9.26 -3.43 -11.55
C LEU A 404 8.72 -2.64 -10.34
N ILE A 405 8.45 -3.32 -9.22
CA ILE A 405 7.88 -2.73 -8.00
C ILE A 405 8.90 -2.58 -6.86
N ARG A 406 10.11 -3.15 -7.01
CA ARG A 406 11.16 -3.12 -5.99
C ARG A 406 11.56 -1.67 -5.69
N GLY A 407 11.49 -1.30 -4.40
CA GLY A 407 11.79 0.03 -3.88
C GLY A 407 10.70 1.08 -4.15
N LYS A 408 9.60 0.73 -4.84
CA LYS A 408 8.56 1.68 -5.24
C LYS A 408 7.41 1.79 -4.25
N LEU A 409 7.13 0.75 -3.47
CA LEU A 409 5.99 0.74 -2.54
C LEU A 409 6.35 1.52 -1.28
N LEU A 410 5.60 2.57 -0.96
CA LEU A 410 5.69 3.33 0.29
C LEU A 410 4.44 3.06 1.11
N MET A 411 4.60 2.27 2.19
CA MET A 411 3.49 1.85 3.03
C MET A 411 3.15 2.95 4.05
N GLY A 412 1.90 3.37 4.04
CA GLY A 412 1.39 4.43 4.91
C GLY A 412 1.41 4.06 6.39
N MET A 413 1.98 4.94 7.20
CA MET A 413 1.99 4.88 8.66
C MET A 413 1.26 6.11 9.23
N PRO A 414 0.25 5.91 10.08
CA PRO A 414 -0.45 7.02 10.70
C PRO A 414 0.38 7.62 11.83
N MET A 415 0.49 8.94 11.84
CA MET A 415 1.12 9.72 12.90
C MET A 415 0.08 10.26 13.91
N TYR A 416 -1.04 9.56 14.05
CA TYR A 416 -2.20 9.96 14.84
C TYR A 416 -2.96 8.71 15.32
N GLY A 417 -3.73 8.89 16.39
CA GLY A 417 -4.60 7.86 16.97
C GLY A 417 -6.09 8.13 16.73
N TYR A 418 -6.93 7.25 17.27
CA TYR A 418 -8.38 7.43 17.28
C TYR A 418 -8.93 7.23 18.68
N ARG A 419 -9.81 8.14 19.12
CA ARG A 419 -10.65 7.90 20.30
C ARG A 419 -12.09 7.55 19.90
N TYR A 420 -12.61 6.50 20.50
CA TYR A 420 -13.91 5.92 20.19
C TYR A 420 -14.86 6.07 21.38
N PRO A 421 -16.06 6.64 21.22
CA PRO A 421 -17.05 6.69 22.29
C PRO A 421 -17.78 5.35 22.39
N LEU A 422 -17.75 4.74 23.57
CA LEU A 422 -18.22 3.37 23.80
C LEU A 422 -19.41 3.29 24.76
N PHE A 423 -20.16 2.20 24.60
CA PHE A 423 -21.03 1.64 25.63
C PHE A 423 -20.79 0.14 25.73
N TRP A 424 -21.08 -0.40 26.90
CA TRP A 424 -20.80 -1.79 27.22
C TRP A 424 -22.09 -2.58 27.29
N ILE A 425 -22.07 -3.77 26.69
CA ILE A 425 -23.19 -4.71 26.70
C ILE A 425 -22.73 -6.02 27.32
N ASP A 426 -23.48 -6.50 28.31
CA ASP A 426 -23.36 -7.88 28.76
C ASP A 426 -24.05 -8.77 27.72
N LYS A 427 -23.31 -9.69 27.11
CA LYS A 427 -23.83 -10.56 26.06
C LYS A 427 -24.95 -11.48 26.57
N SER A 428 -24.86 -11.92 27.82
CA SER A 428 -25.80 -12.89 28.38
C SER A 428 -27.19 -12.30 28.60
N THR A 429 -27.25 -11.04 29.01
CA THR A 429 -28.50 -10.29 29.24
C THR A 429 -28.91 -9.45 28.02
N GLY A 430 -27.95 -9.12 27.16
CA GLY A 430 -28.14 -8.19 26.05
C GLY A 430 -28.44 -6.76 26.50
N GLN A 431 -28.15 -6.41 27.76
CA GLN A 431 -28.43 -5.10 28.35
C GLN A 431 -27.14 -4.28 28.53
N GLY A 432 -27.32 -2.97 28.57
CA GLY A 432 -26.25 -2.02 28.86
C GLY A 432 -25.76 -2.17 30.30
N ILE A 433 -24.44 -2.24 30.48
CA ILE A 433 -23.81 -2.34 31.80
C ILE A 433 -22.79 -1.21 31.99
N GLY A 434 -22.69 -0.71 33.23
CA GLY A 434 -21.64 0.22 33.61
C GLY A 434 -20.31 -0.52 33.78
N VAL A 435 -19.25 -0.03 33.13
CA VAL A 435 -17.89 -0.56 33.25
C VAL A 435 -16.98 0.62 33.55
N ALA A 436 -16.18 0.48 34.62
CA ALA A 436 -15.15 1.46 34.94
C ALA A 436 -13.91 1.21 34.07
N PRO A 437 -13.24 2.28 33.60
CA PRO A 437 -11.92 2.12 32.99
C PRO A 437 -10.93 1.49 33.98
N PRO A 438 -9.99 0.66 33.48
CA PRO A 438 -9.00 0.01 34.33
C PRO A 438 -7.98 1.03 34.85
N SER A 439 -7.76 1.03 36.16
CA SER A 439 -6.82 1.93 36.85
C SER A 439 -5.44 1.32 37.06
N ASN A 440 -5.32 -0.01 36.93
CA ASN A 440 -4.08 -0.74 37.18
C ASN A 440 -3.97 -1.96 36.23
N PRO A 441 -2.77 -2.58 36.15
CA PRO A 441 -2.54 -3.69 35.22
C PRO A 441 -3.41 -4.93 35.40
N ASP A 442 -3.85 -5.24 36.62
CA ASP A 442 -4.66 -6.43 36.89
C ASP A 442 -6.11 -6.21 36.44
N GLU A 443 -6.68 -5.03 36.72
CA GLU A 443 -8.00 -4.63 36.18
C GLU A 443 -8.01 -4.62 34.65
N ALA A 444 -6.94 -4.13 34.02
CA ALA A 444 -6.82 -4.09 32.57
C ALA A 444 -6.81 -5.50 31.96
N LYS A 445 -6.07 -6.44 32.56
CA LYS A 445 -6.03 -7.84 32.12
C LYS A 445 -7.38 -8.53 32.33
N GLU A 446 -8.07 -8.26 33.43
CA GLU A 446 -9.41 -8.80 33.68
C GLU A 446 -10.41 -8.29 32.64
N LEU A 447 -10.43 -6.98 32.40
CA LEU A 447 -11.30 -6.37 31.39
C LEU A 447 -11.01 -6.96 29.99
N PHE A 448 -9.74 -7.09 29.63
CA PHE A 448 -9.33 -7.74 28.38
C PHE A 448 -9.86 -9.17 28.29
N SER A 449 -9.71 -9.99 29.35
CA SER A 449 -10.20 -11.37 29.37
C SER A 449 -11.72 -11.47 29.18
N ARG A 450 -12.48 -10.55 29.82
CA ARG A 450 -13.94 -10.47 29.66
C ARG A 450 -14.37 -10.05 28.25
N THR A 451 -13.60 -9.16 27.61
CA THR A 451 -13.83 -8.80 26.21
C THR A 451 -13.47 -9.92 25.23
N SER A 452 -12.34 -10.58 25.44
CA SER A 452 -11.85 -11.66 24.57
C SER A 452 -12.73 -12.91 24.64
N SER A 453 -13.33 -13.19 25.80
CA SER A 453 -14.36 -14.23 25.96
C SER A 453 -15.72 -13.85 25.35
N SER A 454 -15.86 -12.64 24.80
CA SER A 454 -17.12 -12.09 24.29
C SER A 454 -18.25 -12.04 25.33
N SER A 455 -17.94 -12.11 26.63
CA SER A 455 -18.94 -11.97 27.70
C SER A 455 -19.39 -10.51 27.84
N LEU A 456 -18.44 -9.59 27.64
CA LEU A 456 -18.64 -8.16 27.72
C LEU A 456 -18.23 -7.51 26.39
N LEU A 457 -19.16 -6.79 25.75
CA LEU A 457 -18.99 -6.28 24.39
C LEU A 457 -18.90 -4.74 24.41
N PRO A 458 -17.76 -4.15 23.99
CA PRO A 458 -17.65 -2.72 23.77
C PRO A 458 -18.16 -2.34 22.38
N LEU A 459 -19.25 -1.57 22.31
CA LEU A 459 -19.85 -1.12 21.06
C LEU A 459 -19.77 0.41 20.93
N LEU A 460 -19.67 0.91 19.69
CA LEU A 460 -19.59 2.34 19.43
C LEU A 460 -20.93 3.04 19.66
N ARG A 461 -20.92 4.13 20.45
CA ARG A 461 -22.04 5.08 20.56
C ARG A 461 -22.18 5.98 19.34
N GLY A 462 -21.07 6.23 18.64
CA GLY A 462 -21.00 7.19 17.54
C GLY A 462 -19.67 7.12 16.80
N PRO A 463 -19.45 8.05 15.86
CA PRO A 463 -18.19 8.10 15.12
C PRO A 463 -17.02 8.42 16.05
N ALA A 464 -15.86 7.87 15.73
CA ALA A 464 -14.59 8.15 16.40
C ALA A 464 -14.03 9.51 15.99
N GLU A 465 -13.09 10.00 16.80
CA GLU A 465 -12.37 11.25 16.57
C GLU A 465 -10.89 10.96 16.40
N ALA A 466 -10.29 11.49 15.34
CA ALA A 466 -8.84 11.43 15.16
C ALA A 466 -8.15 12.37 16.16
N VAL A 467 -7.05 11.91 16.76
CA VAL A 467 -6.30 12.67 17.76
C VAL A 467 -4.81 12.68 17.43
N THR A 468 -4.21 13.86 17.52
CA THR A 468 -2.76 14.04 17.35
C THR A 468 -2.01 13.41 18.52
N ILE A 469 -0.71 13.13 18.37
CA ILE A 469 0.04 12.56 19.48
C ILE A 469 0.11 13.53 20.68
N ASP A 470 0.19 14.84 20.45
CA ASP A 470 0.13 15.82 21.54
C ASP A 470 -1.18 15.73 22.32
N ALA A 471 -2.32 15.60 21.62
CA ALA A 471 -3.62 15.41 22.27
C ALA A 471 -3.69 14.08 23.04
N ILE A 472 -3.06 13.02 22.52
CA ILE A 472 -2.91 11.74 23.25
C ILE A 472 -2.15 11.96 24.55
N ILE A 473 -1.02 12.66 24.52
CA ILE A 473 -0.23 12.93 25.74
C ILE A 473 -1.05 13.73 26.76
N THR A 474 -1.80 14.74 26.32
CA THR A 474 -2.71 15.49 27.20
C THR A 474 -3.76 14.57 27.82
N ILE A 475 -4.43 13.72 27.02
CA ILE A 475 -5.44 12.77 27.52
C ILE A 475 -4.83 11.83 28.57
N LEU A 476 -3.65 11.27 28.31
CA LEU A 476 -2.95 10.37 29.23
C LEU A 476 -2.47 11.07 30.51
N THR A 477 -2.25 12.39 30.46
CA THR A 477 -1.85 13.20 31.62
C THR A 477 -3.06 13.58 32.47
N ASP A 478 -4.20 13.86 31.83
CA ASP A 478 -5.42 14.33 32.48
C ASP A 478 -6.24 13.18 33.12
N HIS A 479 -5.93 11.92 32.79
CA HIS A 479 -6.69 10.75 33.23
C HIS A 479 -5.78 9.66 33.78
N ASP A 480 -6.15 9.11 34.93
CA ASP A 480 -5.49 7.94 35.51
C ASP A 480 -5.91 6.66 34.76
N GLY A 481 -4.95 5.78 34.48
CA GLY A 481 -5.21 4.48 33.89
C GLY A 481 -3.94 3.85 33.34
N VAL A 482 -4.12 2.78 32.56
CA VAL A 482 -3.02 2.03 31.96
C VAL A 482 -3.24 1.79 30.48
N ILE A 483 -2.15 1.68 29.72
CA ILE A 483 -2.18 1.35 28.30
C ILE A 483 -2.09 -0.15 28.14
N LEU A 484 -3.09 -0.76 27.49
CA LEU A 484 -3.11 -2.18 27.20
C LEU A 484 -2.69 -2.46 25.75
N ASP A 485 -1.74 -3.37 25.58
CA ASP A 485 -1.22 -3.83 24.29
C ASP A 485 -1.43 -5.34 24.17
N ALA A 486 -2.48 -5.73 23.45
CA ALA A 486 -2.79 -7.13 23.19
C ALA A 486 -1.84 -7.79 22.17
N LYS A 487 -0.90 -7.04 21.57
CA LYS A 487 0.07 -7.45 20.54
C LYS A 487 -0.52 -7.93 19.21
N ASP A 488 -1.70 -8.55 19.21
CA ASP A 488 -2.41 -9.05 18.03
C ASP A 488 -3.34 -8.01 17.37
N THR A 489 -3.73 -6.98 18.14
CA THR A 489 -4.58 -5.88 17.70
C THR A 489 -3.84 -4.86 16.83
N GLY A 490 -2.51 -4.81 16.87
CA GLY A 490 -1.69 -3.91 16.05
C GLY A 490 -1.47 -2.50 16.63
N GLU A 491 -2.25 -2.11 17.64
CA GLU A 491 -2.09 -0.90 18.46
C GLU A 491 -2.47 -1.18 19.92
N GLY A 492 -1.84 -0.44 20.82
CA GLY A 492 -2.27 -0.37 22.21
C GLY A 492 -3.47 0.56 22.35
N TRP A 493 -4.23 0.40 23.43
CA TRP A 493 -5.32 1.29 23.76
C TRP A 493 -5.36 1.68 25.24
N PHE A 494 -5.96 2.83 25.49
CA PHE A 494 -6.18 3.42 26.79
C PHE A 494 -7.66 3.75 26.94
N ASP A 495 -8.26 3.36 28.06
CA ASP A 495 -9.68 3.58 28.34
C ASP A 495 -9.84 4.64 29.43
N TYR A 496 -10.80 5.54 29.28
CA TYR A 496 -11.09 6.61 30.24
C TYR A 496 -12.55 7.06 30.15
N VAL A 497 -12.97 7.95 31.06
CA VAL A 497 -14.30 8.56 31.04
C VAL A 497 -14.21 10.08 31.02
N GLU A 498 -15.10 10.72 30.25
CA GLU A 498 -15.25 12.18 30.25
C GLU A 498 -16.68 12.55 30.63
N THR A 499 -16.84 13.61 31.44
CA THR A 499 -18.15 14.17 31.77
C THR A 499 -18.65 15.08 30.66
N VAL A 500 -19.89 14.87 30.21
CA VAL A 500 -20.53 15.69 29.17
C VAL A 500 -20.87 17.07 29.73
N THR A 501 -20.33 18.12 29.12
CA THR A 501 -20.59 19.52 29.48
C THR A 501 -21.83 20.05 28.74
N ARG A 502 -22.34 21.22 29.14
CA ARG A 502 -23.47 21.86 28.44
C ARG A 502 -23.07 22.28 27.02
N GLU A 503 -21.79 22.55 26.81
CA GLU A 503 -21.19 22.92 25.54
C GLU A 503 -21.09 21.71 24.62
N SER A 504 -20.54 20.58 25.11
CA SER A 504 -20.44 19.36 24.30
C SER A 504 -21.83 18.77 23.97
N ALA A 505 -22.80 18.96 24.88
CA ALA A 505 -24.18 18.56 24.68
C ALA A 505 -24.93 19.30 23.57
N LYS A 506 -24.53 20.54 23.25
CA LYS A 506 -25.12 21.32 22.14
C LYS A 506 -24.64 20.85 20.77
N GLY A 507 -23.54 20.09 20.72
CA GLY A 507 -22.95 19.55 19.49
C GLY A 507 -23.11 18.04 19.35
N LYS A 508 -22.45 17.46 18.33
CA LYS A 508 -22.40 16.01 18.13
C LYS A 508 -21.54 15.28 19.18
N GLY A 509 -20.74 16.00 19.97
CA GLY A 509 -19.86 15.46 21.02
C GLY A 509 -20.59 14.88 22.24
N ALA A 510 -21.91 15.08 22.34
CA ALA A 510 -22.71 14.44 23.38
C ALA A 510 -22.93 12.94 23.13
N HIS A 511 -22.83 12.47 21.88
CA HIS A 511 -23.12 11.08 21.48
C HIS A 511 -24.42 10.51 22.08
N GLY A 512 -25.45 11.36 22.20
CA GLY A 512 -26.76 10.99 22.78
C GLY A 512 -26.81 10.92 24.31
N VAL A 513 -25.76 11.36 25.00
CA VAL A 513 -25.63 11.41 26.46
C VAL A 513 -25.99 12.81 26.98
N ARG A 514 -26.59 12.90 28.17
CA ARG A 514 -27.07 14.17 28.73
C ARG A 514 -25.93 14.94 29.42
N PRO A 515 -26.01 16.28 29.51
CA PRO A 515 -25.08 17.04 30.33
C PRO A 515 -25.02 16.51 31.77
N GLY A 516 -23.80 16.30 32.29
CA GLY A 516 -23.53 15.74 33.61
C GLY A 516 -23.34 14.22 33.64
N ASP A 517 -23.80 13.50 32.62
CA ASP A 517 -23.52 12.06 32.47
C ASP A 517 -22.10 11.85 31.89
N GLN A 518 -21.54 10.64 32.03
CA GLN A 518 -20.20 10.28 31.54
C GLN A 518 -20.25 9.51 30.21
N ILE A 519 -19.26 9.75 29.35
CA ILE A 519 -18.98 8.96 28.15
C ILE A 519 -17.72 8.14 28.40
N TYR A 520 -17.80 6.85 28.12
CA TYR A 520 -16.63 5.96 28.12
C TYR A 520 -15.90 6.11 26.78
N TRP A 521 -14.61 6.36 26.82
CA TRP A 521 -13.76 6.51 25.65
C TRP A 521 -12.70 5.41 25.62
N ARG A 522 -12.46 4.87 24.41
CA ARG A 522 -11.29 4.05 24.11
C ARG A 522 -10.40 4.75 23.12
N LEU A 523 -9.19 5.08 23.54
CA LEU A 523 -8.16 5.70 22.73
C LEU A 523 -7.20 4.63 22.20
N TYR A 524 -7.17 4.42 20.88
CA TYR A 524 -6.11 3.66 20.23
C TYR A 524 -4.93 4.59 19.91
N LEU A 525 -3.74 4.17 20.30
CA LEU A 525 -2.51 4.93 20.15
C LEU A 525 -1.36 4.08 19.60
N PRO A 526 -0.50 4.66 18.74
CA PRO A 526 0.69 3.99 18.26
C PRO A 526 1.77 3.92 19.36
N LEU A 527 2.30 2.73 19.61
CA LEU A 527 3.38 2.47 20.57
C LEU A 527 4.74 2.31 19.85
N PRO A 528 5.88 2.57 20.53
CA PRO A 528 7.21 2.26 19.99
C PRO A 528 7.33 0.82 19.46
N THR A 529 6.81 -0.13 20.24
CA THR A 529 6.76 -1.56 19.90
C THR A 529 5.96 -1.81 18.63
N THR A 530 4.79 -1.17 18.50
CA THR A 530 3.93 -1.31 17.32
C THR A 530 4.54 -0.68 16.08
N THR A 531 5.26 0.45 16.21
CA THR A 531 6.00 1.06 15.10
C THR A 531 7.11 0.13 14.61
N LYS A 532 7.85 -0.48 15.55
CA LYS A 532 8.89 -1.46 15.24
C LYS A 532 8.32 -2.69 14.52
N THR A 533 7.23 -3.29 15.02
CA THR A 533 6.64 -4.47 14.38
C THR A 533 6.08 -4.17 12.98
N ARG A 534 5.59 -2.95 12.75
CA ARG A 534 5.18 -2.50 11.40
C ARG A 534 6.37 -2.39 10.44
N LEU A 535 7.52 -1.92 10.92
CA LEU A 535 8.75 -1.88 10.13
C LEU A 535 9.29 -3.29 9.85
N GLU A 536 9.25 -4.19 10.84
CA GLU A 536 9.63 -5.59 10.70
C GLU A 536 8.74 -6.33 9.67
N ALA A 537 7.46 -5.98 9.59
CA ALA A 537 6.55 -6.51 8.55
C ALA A 537 7.00 -6.19 7.11
N LEU A 538 7.86 -5.17 6.94
CA LEU A 538 8.46 -4.80 5.65
C LEU A 538 9.82 -5.49 5.38
N GLN A 539 10.40 -6.16 6.39
CA GLN A 539 11.77 -6.73 6.38
C GLN A 539 11.81 -8.27 6.29
N GLY A 540 10.67 -8.97 6.43
CA GLY A 540 10.59 -10.44 6.36
C GLY A 540 10.47 -11.01 4.94
N GLY A 541 9.49 -11.89 4.70
CA GLY A 541 9.19 -12.46 3.36
C GLY A 541 8.87 -11.43 2.27
N ASN A 542 8.78 -10.16 2.64
CA ASN A 542 8.52 -9.00 1.79
C ASN A 542 9.76 -8.15 1.49
N ASP A 543 10.94 -8.51 1.99
CA ASP A 543 12.17 -7.74 1.75
C ASP A 543 12.60 -7.75 0.27
N GLU A 544 12.14 -8.72 -0.52
CA GLU A 544 12.32 -8.75 -1.97
C GLU A 544 11.85 -7.47 -2.66
N VAL A 545 10.80 -6.83 -2.11
CA VAL A 545 10.22 -5.59 -2.64
C VAL A 545 10.90 -4.35 -2.07
N ARG A 546 11.63 -4.44 -0.95
CA ARG A 546 12.28 -3.30 -0.28
C ARG A 546 11.33 -2.11 -0.07
N ALA A 547 10.11 -2.37 0.40
CA ALA A 547 9.09 -1.34 0.57
C ALA A 547 9.57 -0.24 1.55
N GLY A 548 9.36 1.01 1.17
CA GLY A 548 9.55 2.18 2.02
C GLY A 548 8.30 2.53 2.83
N VAL A 549 8.30 3.74 3.39
CA VAL A 549 7.24 4.23 4.28
C VAL A 549 6.76 5.61 3.86
N SER A 550 5.46 5.86 3.97
CA SER A 550 4.89 7.21 3.93
C SER A 550 4.24 7.58 5.27
N LEU A 551 4.51 8.78 5.80
CA LEU A 551 4.07 9.23 7.12
C LEU A 551 2.92 10.24 6.96
N TRP A 552 1.72 9.90 7.45
CA TRP A 552 0.53 10.76 7.39
C TRP A 552 0.07 11.19 8.80
N GLU A 553 0.20 12.45 9.20
CA GLU A 553 1.09 13.49 8.66
C GLU A 553 2.03 13.98 9.75
N LEU A 554 3.17 14.54 9.35
CA LEU A 554 4.31 14.73 10.25
C LEU A 554 4.05 15.72 11.39
N GLY A 555 3.16 16.71 11.20
CA GLY A 555 2.79 17.64 12.27
C GLY A 555 1.99 16.99 13.40
N GLN A 556 1.36 15.84 13.16
CA GLN A 556 0.66 15.08 14.19
C GLN A 556 1.61 14.18 14.99
N ALA A 557 2.80 13.90 14.46
CA ALA A 557 3.83 13.07 15.07
C ALA A 557 4.56 13.79 16.21
N ASN A 558 5.32 13.00 16.96
CA ASN A 558 6.38 13.47 17.84
C ASN A 558 7.61 12.52 17.79
N ALA A 559 8.60 12.78 18.64
CA ALA A 559 9.84 12.00 18.69
C ALA A 559 9.62 10.49 18.89
N LEU A 560 8.64 10.10 19.69
CA LEU A 560 8.36 8.69 19.96
C LEU A 560 7.92 7.90 18.74
N LEU A 561 7.28 8.51 17.75
CA LEU A 561 6.99 7.79 16.50
C LEU A 561 8.18 7.79 15.55
N LEU A 562 8.94 8.88 15.53
CA LEU A 562 10.04 9.04 14.57
C LEU A 562 11.33 8.32 14.95
N HIS A 563 11.49 7.91 16.21
CA HIS A 563 12.73 7.28 16.67
C HIS A 563 13.09 5.99 15.91
N ALA A 564 12.09 5.21 15.48
CA ALA A 564 12.29 3.91 14.86
C ALA A 564 12.69 3.97 13.37
N PHE A 565 12.59 5.16 12.76
CA PHE A 565 12.82 5.37 11.33
C PHE A 565 14.27 5.77 11.01
#